data_AF-A0A0A8LG59-F1
#
_entry.id   AF-A0A0A8LG59-F1
#
_cell.length_a   1.000
_cell.length_b   1.000
_cell.length_c   1.000
_cell.angle_alpha   90.00
_cell.angle_beta   90.00
_cell.angle_gamma   90.00
#
_symmetry.space_group_name_H-M   'P 1'
#
loop_
_entity.id
_entity.type
_entity.pdbx_description
1 polymer ?
#
loop_
_entity_poly.entity_id
_entity_poly.type
_entity_poly.pdbx_seq_one_letter_code
_entity_poly.pdbx_strand_id
1 'polypeptide(L)'
;VAHVDLAKAWPGDKVRDAVNAHLQAAGARIAILKAAIVADDFDARFSATGRHYLYRILNRRAPSALEKGKVWWVPKRLDAAAMHEAAKLLLGRHDFTTFRSTQCQAESPVRTLDRLDVSRVGDIIEVRTSARSFLHN
;
A
#
# COMPACT_ATOMS: atom_id res chain seq x y z
N VAL A 1 7.34 2.63 5.66
CA VAL A 1 8.17 2.65 6.88
C VAL A 1 9.53 2.11 6.51
N ALA A 2 10.59 2.73 6.99
CA ALA A 2 11.97 2.28 6.84
C ALA A 2 12.67 2.42 8.20
N HIS A 3 13.76 1.70 8.40
CA HIS A 3 14.67 1.87 9.53
C HIS A 3 16.08 2.13 9.00
N VAL A 4 16.86 2.88 9.76
CA VAL A 4 18.24 3.23 9.44
C VAL A 4 19.02 3.42 10.73
N ASP A 5 20.30 3.04 10.71
CA ASP A 5 21.23 3.32 11.79
C ASP A 5 21.97 4.63 11.50
N LEU A 6 22.06 5.49 12.51
CA LEU A 6 22.78 6.76 12.42
C LEU A 6 24.04 6.69 13.27
N ALA A 7 25.12 7.32 12.81
CA ALA A 7 26.40 7.37 13.53
C ALA A 7 26.31 8.00 14.93
N LYS A 8 25.24 8.77 15.21
CA LYS A 8 24.90 9.25 16.54
C LYS A 8 23.40 9.48 16.67
N ALA A 9 22.92 9.54 17.90
CA ALA A 9 21.54 9.85 18.20
C ALA A 9 21.17 11.29 17.80
N TRP A 10 19.99 11.44 17.20
CA TRP A 10 19.39 12.73 16.89
C TRP A 10 17.91 12.72 17.28
N PRO A 11 17.35 13.87 17.69
CA PRO A 11 15.90 14.02 17.82
C PRO A 11 15.17 13.71 16.51
N GLY A 12 14.03 13.03 16.59
CA GLY A 12 13.29 12.56 15.41
C GLY A 12 12.77 13.69 14.51
N ASP A 13 12.33 14.81 15.09
CA ASP A 13 11.96 16.01 14.36
C ASP A 13 13.14 16.58 13.56
N LYS A 14 14.33 16.63 14.15
CA LYS A 14 15.55 17.08 13.48
C LYS A 14 15.93 16.18 12.30
N VAL A 15 15.82 14.86 12.45
CA VAL A 15 16.05 13.92 11.35
C VAL A 15 15.02 14.14 10.24
N ARG A 16 13.73 14.22 10.59
CA ARG A 16 12.63 14.46 9.64
C ARG A 16 12.87 15.74 8.84
N ASP A 17 13.14 16.85 9.52
CA ASP A 17 13.21 18.18 8.91
C ASP A 17 14.46 18.32 8.04
N ALA A 18 15.63 17.85 8.52
CA ALA A 18 16.86 17.89 7.75
C ALA A 18 16.79 17.01 6.49
N VAL A 19 16.27 15.78 6.60
CA VAL A 19 16.12 14.89 5.43
C VAL A 19 15.13 15.49 4.41
N ASN A 20 14.01 16.04 4.88
CA ASN A 20 13.07 16.73 3.98
C ASN A 20 13.70 17.92 3.25
N ALA A 21 14.53 18.72 3.91
CA ALA A 21 15.25 19.83 3.27
C ALA A 21 16.16 19.32 2.13
N HIS A 22 16.90 18.24 2.35
CA HIS A 22 17.73 17.63 1.30
C HIS A 22 16.91 17.00 0.16
N LEU A 23 15.82 16.29 0.48
CA LEU A 23 14.92 15.72 -0.52
C LEU A 23 14.31 16.82 -1.41
N GLN A 24 13.91 17.93 -0.80
CA GLN A 24 13.39 19.09 -1.54
C GLN A 24 14.44 19.73 -2.43
N ALA A 25 15.66 19.95 -1.92
CA ALA A 25 16.77 20.49 -2.71
C ALA A 25 17.15 19.58 -3.90
N ALA A 26 17.02 18.26 -3.72
CA ALA A 26 17.22 17.27 -4.78
C ALA A 26 16.03 17.14 -5.75
N GLY A 27 14.93 17.88 -5.56
CA GLY A 27 13.73 17.78 -6.39
C GLY A 27 12.98 16.45 -6.25
N ALA A 28 13.21 15.71 -5.16
CA ALA A 28 12.56 14.42 -4.92
C ALA A 28 11.07 14.61 -4.62
N ARG A 29 10.24 13.68 -5.12
CA ARG A 29 8.80 13.63 -4.83
C ARG A 29 8.48 12.72 -3.65
N ILE A 30 9.28 12.83 -2.59
CA ILE A 30 9.22 12.02 -1.37
C ILE A 30 9.30 12.95 -0.15
N ALA A 31 8.55 12.65 0.90
CA ALA A 31 8.61 13.37 2.17
C ALA A 31 8.61 12.40 3.35
N ILE A 32 9.40 12.71 4.37
CA ILE A 32 9.39 12.05 5.67
C ILE A 32 8.32 12.71 6.54
N LEU A 33 7.32 11.94 6.94
CA LEU A 33 6.21 12.44 7.75
C LEU A 33 6.52 12.42 9.25
N LYS A 34 7.25 11.40 9.70
CA LYS A 34 7.62 11.17 11.10
C LYS A 34 8.91 10.36 11.16
N ALA A 35 9.74 10.65 12.15
CA ALA A 35 10.85 9.80 12.57
C ALA A 35 10.79 9.61 14.10
N ALA A 36 11.20 8.44 14.56
CA ALA A 36 11.21 8.07 15.97
C ALA A 36 12.40 7.15 16.26
N ILE A 37 12.94 7.25 17.47
CA ILE A 37 13.92 6.28 17.98
C ILE A 37 13.16 4.99 18.31
N VAL A 38 13.77 3.86 17.98
CA VAL A 38 13.23 2.51 18.18
C VAL A 38 14.26 1.66 18.93
N ALA A 39 13.86 0.48 19.39
CA ALA A 39 14.79 -0.47 20.00
C ALA A 39 15.77 -1.04 18.95
N ASP A 40 16.94 -1.48 19.41
CA ASP A 40 18.02 -1.98 18.55
C ASP A 40 17.65 -3.26 17.79
N ASP A 41 16.62 -3.98 18.24
CA ASP A 41 16.08 -5.18 17.60
C ASP A 41 14.92 -4.90 16.62
N PHE A 42 14.56 -3.62 16.41
CA PHE A 42 13.51 -3.25 15.48
C PHE A 42 13.93 -3.44 14.03
N ASP A 43 13.09 -4.14 13.26
CA ASP A 43 13.22 -4.22 11.81
C ASP A 43 11.90 -3.83 11.13
N ALA A 44 11.93 -2.77 10.32
CA ALA A 44 10.75 -2.24 9.64
C ALA A 44 9.97 -3.27 8.79
N ARG A 45 10.62 -4.33 8.30
CA ARG A 45 10.00 -5.42 7.54
C ARG A 45 9.49 -6.53 8.45
N PHE A 46 10.32 -7.01 9.38
CA PHE A 46 10.01 -8.19 10.19
C PHE A 46 9.17 -7.88 11.43
N SER A 47 9.33 -6.69 12.02
CA SER A 47 8.48 -6.22 13.12
C SER A 47 7.09 -5.78 12.66
N ALA A 48 6.85 -5.63 11.34
CA ALA A 48 5.55 -5.25 10.81
C ALA A 48 4.50 -6.37 10.93
N THR A 49 3.40 -6.08 11.62
CA THR A 49 2.30 -7.02 11.88
C THR A 49 1.26 -7.10 10.77
N GLY A 50 1.21 -6.09 9.90
CA GLY A 50 0.25 -5.98 8.81
C GLY A 50 0.67 -4.94 7.78
N ARG A 51 0.14 -5.09 6.57
CA ARG A 51 0.19 -4.09 5.50
C ARG A 51 -1.24 -3.81 5.04
N HIS A 52 -1.50 -2.56 4.70
CA HIS A 52 -2.81 -2.09 4.26
C HIS A 52 -2.64 -1.34 2.95
N TYR A 53 -3.48 -1.68 1.97
CA TYR A 53 -3.49 -1.01 0.67
C TYR A 53 -4.88 -0.51 0.33
N LEU A 54 -4.91 0.61 -0.38
CA LEU A 54 -6.09 1.17 -1.03
C LEU A 54 -5.81 1.27 -2.51
N TYR A 55 -6.59 0.57 -3.32
CA TYR A 55 -6.62 0.74 -4.76
C TYR A 55 -7.83 1.60 -5.14
N ARG A 56 -7.60 2.63 -5.97
CA ARG A 56 -8.65 3.58 -6.38
C ARG A 56 -8.89 3.48 -7.87
N ILE A 57 -10.13 3.14 -8.24
CA ILE A 57 -10.58 3.04 -9.63
C ILE A 57 -11.53 4.21 -9.91
N LEU A 58 -11.16 5.07 -10.85
CA LEU A 58 -12.07 6.09 -11.36
C LEU A 58 -12.97 5.46 -12.41
N ASN A 59 -14.24 5.28 -12.06
CA ASN A 59 -15.21 4.57 -12.86
C ASN A 59 -16.28 5.49 -13.47
N ARG A 60 -15.85 6.33 -14.41
CA ARG A 60 -16.71 7.22 -15.22
C ARG A 60 -16.15 7.40 -16.62
N ARG A 61 -16.98 7.87 -17.56
CA ARG A 61 -16.60 8.01 -18.99
C ARG A 61 -15.42 8.95 -19.22
N ALA A 62 -15.46 10.15 -18.64
CA ALA A 62 -14.38 11.12 -18.84
C ALA A 62 -13.18 10.82 -17.91
N PRO A 63 -11.93 10.96 -18.40
CA PRO A 63 -10.74 10.79 -17.57
C PRO A 63 -10.62 11.91 -16.53
N SER A 64 -9.80 11.70 -15.50
CA SER A 64 -9.48 12.75 -14.53
C SER A 64 -8.26 13.56 -14.96
N ALA A 65 -8.40 14.89 -14.94
CA ALA A 65 -7.28 15.81 -15.11
C ALA A 65 -6.43 15.89 -13.83
N LEU A 66 -7.07 15.93 -12.64
CA LEU A 66 -6.41 16.16 -11.35
C LEU A 66 -5.81 14.89 -10.73
N GLU A 67 -6.46 13.74 -10.94
CA GLU A 67 -6.06 12.45 -10.36
C GLU A 67 -5.22 11.61 -11.33
N LYS A 68 -4.75 12.20 -12.43
CA LYS A 68 -3.91 11.48 -13.41
C LYS A 68 -2.68 10.90 -12.72
N GLY A 69 -2.46 9.58 -12.89
CA GLY A 69 -1.38 8.85 -12.22
C GLY A 69 -1.65 8.45 -10.77
N LYS A 70 -2.82 8.80 -10.20
CA LYS A 70 -3.23 8.44 -8.82
C LYS A 70 -4.40 7.46 -8.76
N VAL A 71 -5.10 7.26 -9.88
CA VAL A 71 -6.26 6.37 -10.00
C VAL A 71 -6.15 5.53 -11.28
N TRP A 72 -6.70 4.32 -11.25
CA TRP A 72 -6.93 3.55 -12.47
C TRP A 72 -8.23 4.01 -13.12
N TRP A 73 -8.15 4.55 -14.33
CA TRP A 73 -9.34 5.00 -15.05
C TRP A 73 -9.97 3.84 -15.83
N VAL A 74 -11.25 3.57 -15.56
CA VAL A 74 -12.05 2.55 -16.24
C VAL A 74 -13.36 3.18 -16.73
N PRO A 75 -13.53 3.44 -18.04
CA PRO A 75 -14.71 4.12 -18.57
C PRO A 75 -15.98 3.26 -18.58
N LYS A 76 -15.83 1.92 -18.65
CA LYS A 76 -16.96 0.98 -18.58
C LYS A 76 -17.46 0.91 -17.14
N ARG A 77 -18.76 1.14 -16.93
CA ARG A 77 -19.37 1.06 -15.60
C ARG A 77 -19.15 -0.33 -14.99
N LEU A 78 -18.64 -0.36 -13.76
CA LEU A 78 -18.40 -1.57 -12.98
C LEU A 78 -19.46 -1.68 -11.87
N ASP A 79 -19.87 -2.91 -11.59
CA ASP A 79 -20.74 -3.22 -10.47
C ASP A 79 -19.90 -3.43 -9.20
N ALA A 80 -19.83 -2.39 -8.36
CA ALA A 80 -19.05 -2.44 -7.12
C ALA A 80 -19.64 -3.41 -6.09
N ALA A 81 -20.94 -3.66 -6.10
CA ALA A 81 -21.58 -4.60 -5.18
C ALA A 81 -21.23 -6.04 -5.57
N ALA A 82 -21.32 -6.37 -6.86
CA ALA A 82 -20.88 -7.67 -7.36
C ALA A 82 -19.38 -7.91 -7.11
N MET A 83 -18.55 -6.87 -7.31
CA MET A 83 -17.13 -6.94 -6.96
C MET A 83 -16.91 -7.19 -5.46
N HIS A 84 -17.69 -6.56 -4.58
CA HIS A 84 -17.60 -6.78 -3.14
C HIS A 84 -18.01 -8.20 -2.74
N GLU A 85 -19.10 -8.74 -3.29
CA GLU A 85 -19.50 -10.12 -3.02
C GLU A 85 -18.44 -11.13 -3.49
N ALA A 86 -17.86 -10.92 -4.68
CA ALA A 86 -16.76 -11.76 -5.16
C ALA A 86 -15.50 -11.64 -4.27
N ALA A 87 -15.20 -10.45 -3.76
CA ALA A 87 -14.06 -10.21 -2.88
C ALA A 87 -14.13 -11.01 -1.57
N LYS A 88 -15.33 -11.23 -1.01
CA LYS A 88 -15.51 -12.01 0.22
C LYS A 88 -14.99 -13.45 0.11
N LEU A 89 -15.02 -14.02 -1.09
CA LEU A 89 -14.51 -15.38 -1.35
C LEU A 89 -12.99 -15.51 -1.14
N LEU A 90 -12.26 -14.38 -1.17
CA LEU A 90 -10.81 -14.35 -1.01
C LEU A 90 -10.37 -14.08 0.45
N LEU A 91 -11.32 -13.84 1.37
CA LEU A 91 -11.00 -13.62 2.78
C LEU A 91 -10.55 -14.90 3.47
N GLY A 92 -9.63 -14.78 4.42
CA GLY A 92 -9.06 -15.92 5.13
C GLY A 92 -7.84 -16.52 4.44
N ARG A 93 -7.56 -17.79 4.73
CA ARG A 93 -6.31 -18.47 4.33
C ARG A 93 -6.50 -19.25 3.03
N HIS A 94 -5.81 -18.83 1.97
CA HIS A 94 -5.90 -19.42 0.64
C HIS A 94 -4.54 -19.59 -0.01
N ASP A 95 -4.47 -20.47 -1.01
CA ASP A 95 -3.39 -20.49 -1.98
C ASP A 95 -3.64 -19.38 -3.02
N PHE A 96 -2.77 -18.37 -3.05
CA PHE A 96 -2.87 -17.23 -3.97
C PHE A 96 -1.96 -17.39 -5.20
N THR A 97 -1.61 -18.62 -5.61
CA THR A 97 -0.75 -18.87 -6.78
C THR A 97 -1.26 -18.18 -8.06
N THR A 98 -2.57 -18.15 -8.30
CA THR A 98 -3.16 -17.46 -9.46
C THR A 98 -2.93 -15.95 -9.47
N PHE A 99 -2.65 -15.35 -8.31
CA PHE A 99 -2.41 -13.91 -8.14
C PHE A 99 -0.92 -13.57 -7.98
N ARG A 100 -0.03 -14.54 -8.23
CA ARG A 100 1.41 -14.42 -8.02
C ARG A 100 2.10 -14.15 -9.37
N SER A 101 2.98 -13.15 -9.40
CA SER A 101 3.89 -12.96 -10.54
C SER A 101 4.94 -14.08 -10.60
N THR A 102 5.37 -14.45 -11.81
CA THR A 102 6.42 -15.45 -12.04
C THR A 102 7.75 -15.07 -11.38
N GLN A 103 7.98 -13.78 -11.14
CA GLN A 103 9.18 -13.25 -10.48
C GLN A 103 9.06 -13.25 -8.95
N CYS A 104 7.95 -13.70 -8.38
CA CYS A 104 7.76 -13.67 -6.94
C CYS A 104 8.70 -14.67 -6.24
N GLN A 105 9.54 -14.15 -5.34
CA GLN A 105 10.52 -14.93 -4.58
C GLN A 105 9.97 -15.52 -3.27
N ALA A 106 8.66 -15.42 -3.02
CA ALA A 106 8.06 -15.98 -1.82
C ALA A 106 8.11 -17.51 -1.84
N GLU A 107 8.56 -18.12 -0.74
CA GLU A 107 8.66 -19.59 -0.63
C GLU A 107 7.28 -20.27 -0.69
N SER A 108 6.25 -19.63 -0.13
CA SER A 108 4.88 -20.13 -0.15
C SER A 108 3.92 -19.14 -0.82
N PRO A 109 2.98 -19.61 -1.66
CA PRO A 109 1.89 -18.79 -2.19
C PRO A 109 0.71 -18.67 -1.21
N VAL A 110 0.73 -19.39 -0.09
CA VAL A 110 -0.37 -19.38 0.89
C VAL A 110 -0.32 -18.10 1.70
N ARG A 111 -1.40 -17.31 1.68
CA ARG A 111 -1.53 -16.08 2.48
C ARG A 111 -2.87 -16.07 3.20
N THR A 112 -2.95 -15.23 4.23
CA THR A 112 -4.20 -14.92 4.93
C THR A 112 -4.56 -13.48 4.64
N LEU A 113 -5.76 -13.27 4.10
CA LEU A 113 -6.30 -11.94 3.84
C LEU A 113 -7.27 -11.57 4.96
N ASP A 114 -6.91 -10.57 5.75
CA ASP A 114 -7.67 -10.14 6.93
C ASP A 114 -8.84 -9.21 6.52
N ARG A 115 -8.67 -8.46 5.43
CA ARG A 115 -9.66 -7.53 4.90
C ARG A 115 -9.59 -7.45 3.38
N LEU A 116 -10.75 -7.40 2.74
CA LEU A 116 -10.92 -7.08 1.33
C LEU A 116 -12.31 -6.48 1.10
N ASP A 117 -12.41 -5.16 1.20
CA ASP A 117 -13.65 -4.43 0.98
C ASP A 117 -13.63 -3.73 -0.37
N VAL A 118 -14.78 -3.73 -1.05
CA VAL A 118 -14.99 -2.94 -2.25
C VAL A 118 -16.16 -2.01 -2.00
N SER A 119 -15.97 -0.72 -2.21
CA SER A 119 -17.02 0.28 -2.00
C SER A 119 -16.98 1.34 -3.09
N ARG A 120 -18.13 1.96 -3.36
CA ARG A 120 -18.24 3.08 -4.30
C ARG A 120 -18.46 4.38 -3.53
N VAL A 121 -17.63 5.38 -3.81
CA VAL A 121 -17.73 6.75 -3.30
C VAL A 121 -17.80 7.69 -4.51
N GLY A 122 -19.02 8.09 -4.88
CA GLY A 122 -19.27 8.79 -6.14
C GLY A 122 -18.80 7.98 -7.36
N ASP A 123 -17.90 8.57 -8.15
CA ASP A 123 -17.31 7.91 -9.32
C ASP A 123 -16.08 7.03 -8.98
N ILE A 124 -15.62 7.01 -7.73
CA ILE A 124 -14.47 6.19 -7.31
C ILE A 124 -14.98 4.86 -6.76
N ILE A 125 -14.36 3.76 -7.20
CA ILE A 125 -14.42 2.48 -6.51
C ILE A 125 -13.13 2.32 -5.72
N GLU A 126 -13.27 2.08 -4.43
CA GLU A 126 -12.18 1.82 -3.50
C GLU A 126 -12.11 0.34 -3.18
N VAL A 127 -10.94 -0.27 -3.42
CA VAL A 127 -10.62 -1.62 -2.96
C VAL A 127 -9.65 -1.51 -1.80
N ARG A 128 -10.10 -1.84 -0.59
CA ARG A 128 -9.30 -1.77 0.64
C ARG A 128 -8.91 -3.17 1.05
N THR A 129 -7.61 -3.43 1.14
CA THR A 129 -7.10 -4.74 1.54
C THR A 129 -6.14 -4.66 2.70
N SER A 130 -6.15 -5.68 3.56
CA SER A 130 -5.25 -5.81 4.70
C SER A 130 -4.84 -7.26 4.87
N ALA A 131 -3.55 -7.49 5.05
CA ALA A 131 -2.97 -8.80 5.32
C ALA A 131 -1.64 -8.63 6.07
N ARG A 132 -1.21 -9.68 6.77
CA ARG A 132 0.16 -9.74 7.31
C ARG A 132 1.21 -9.52 6.23
N SER A 133 1.04 -10.14 5.07
CA SER A 133 1.93 -10.01 3.91
C SER A 133 1.20 -10.31 2.61
N PHE A 134 1.72 -9.79 1.50
CA PHE A 134 1.20 -10.01 0.16
C PHE A 134 2.26 -10.68 -0.72
N LEU A 135 1.83 -11.32 -1.80
CA LEU A 135 2.75 -11.82 -2.84
C LEU A 135 3.15 -10.68 -3.78
N HIS A 136 4.26 -10.88 -4.49
CA HIS A 136 4.68 -9.94 -5.53
C HIS A 136 3.87 -10.16 -6.80
N ASN A 137 3.46 -9.04 -7.43
CA ASN A 137 2.77 -8.97 -8.70
C ASN A 137 3.43 -7.92 -9.59
#